data_AF-A0A2V6BPF9-F1
#
_entry.id   AF-A0A2V6BPF9-F1
#
_cell.length_a   1.000
_cell.length_b   1.000
_cell.length_c   1.000
_cell.angle_alpha   90.00
_cell.angle_beta   90.00
_cell.angle_gamma   90.00
#
_symmetry.space_group_name_H-M   'P 1'
#
loop_
_entity.id
_entity.type
_entity.pdbx_description
1 polymer ?
#
loop_
_entity_poly.entity_id
_entity_poly.type
_entity_poly.pdbx_seq_one_letter_code
_entity_poly.pdbx_strand_id
1 'polypeptide(L)'
;IGEVFTYDSALPPGANYPFHQVTDADVWSDDPRSPNYNRHVVIDPRNPPDNYSHEKMRGGDFAYRWLVEIRHNSDPPVPGDGSAIFFHIRRGVNRPTTGCTTMAEPDLVRLVAWLRAPQHPCYALLTTADYSSKWRSWNLPEPELVGLK
;
A
#
# COMPACT_ATOMS: atom_id res chain seq x y z
N ILE A 1 -2.19 -8.95 0.53
CA ILE A 1 -2.05 -7.66 -0.19
C ILE A 1 -3.39 -7.32 -0.82
N GLY A 2 -3.78 -6.05 -0.83
CA GLY A 2 -5.04 -5.57 -1.39
C GLY A 2 -4.92 -5.18 -2.85
N GLU A 3 -5.48 -4.04 -3.22
CA GLU A 3 -5.49 -3.51 -4.60
C GLU A 3 -4.28 -2.60 -4.91
N VAL A 4 -3.99 -2.42 -6.21
CA VAL A 4 -3.03 -1.42 -6.70
C VAL A 4 -3.79 -0.15 -7.11
N PHE A 5 -3.40 1.00 -6.57
CA PHE A 5 -3.91 2.30 -6.97
C PHE A 5 -2.81 3.03 -7.73
N THR A 6 -3.13 3.55 -8.91
CA THR A 6 -2.15 4.25 -9.75
C THR A 6 -2.74 5.45 -10.49
N TYR A 7 -1.93 6.46 -10.79
CA TYR A 7 -2.37 7.57 -11.64
C TYR A 7 -2.50 7.16 -13.12
N ASP A 8 -1.83 6.07 -13.49
CA ASP A 8 -1.73 5.56 -14.85
C ASP A 8 -3.02 4.81 -15.25
N SER A 9 -3.39 4.83 -16.53
CA SER A 9 -4.60 4.15 -17.02
C SER A 9 -4.44 2.64 -17.20
N ALA A 10 -3.25 2.10 -16.94
CA ALA A 10 -2.93 0.69 -17.05
C ALA A 10 -1.76 0.31 -16.13
N LEU A 11 -1.70 -0.98 -15.78
CA LEU A 11 -0.54 -1.55 -15.11
C LEU A 11 0.66 -1.71 -16.08
N PRO A 12 1.88 -1.93 -15.56
CA PRO A 12 3.04 -2.24 -16.39
C PRO A 12 2.81 -3.45 -17.30
N PRO A 13 3.43 -3.51 -18.50
CA PRO A 13 3.27 -4.64 -19.41
C PRO A 13 3.50 -5.99 -18.74
N GLY A 14 2.57 -6.93 -18.95
CA GLY A 14 2.62 -8.28 -18.35
C GLY A 14 2.19 -8.35 -16.89
N ALA A 15 1.85 -7.24 -16.25
CA ALA A 15 1.19 -7.25 -14.95
C ALA A 15 -0.25 -7.77 -15.08
N ASN A 16 -0.69 -8.54 -14.09
CA ASN A 16 -2.07 -9.02 -13.99
C ASN A 16 -2.49 -9.07 -12.52
N TYR A 17 -3.05 -7.98 -12.05
CA TYR A 17 -3.46 -7.78 -10.67
C TYR A 17 -4.62 -6.77 -10.60
N PRO A 18 -5.52 -6.84 -9.59
CA PRO A 18 -6.55 -5.83 -9.40
C PRO A 18 -5.94 -4.44 -9.26
N PHE A 19 -6.50 -3.47 -9.99
CA PHE A 19 -6.06 -2.09 -9.89
C PHE A 19 -7.17 -1.09 -10.16
N HIS A 20 -7.00 0.09 -9.58
CA HIS A 20 -7.85 1.25 -9.74
C HIS A 20 -7.03 2.44 -10.25
N GLN A 21 -7.53 3.10 -11.28
CA GLN A 21 -6.95 4.36 -11.74
C GLN A 21 -7.45 5.50 -10.85
N VAL A 22 -6.53 6.10 -10.10
CA VAL A 22 -6.79 7.20 -9.18
C VAL A 22 -7.00 8.50 -9.93
N THR A 23 -8.11 9.15 -9.61
CA THR A 23 -8.54 10.47 -10.08
C THR A 23 -8.54 11.47 -8.92
N ASP A 24 -8.94 12.71 -9.20
CA ASP A 24 -9.08 13.73 -8.15
C ASP A 24 -10.27 13.44 -7.21
N ALA A 25 -11.18 12.54 -7.60
CA ALA A 25 -12.32 12.11 -6.77
C ALA A 25 -11.94 11.05 -5.73
N ASP A 26 -10.74 10.48 -5.81
CA ASP A 26 -10.34 9.34 -4.99
C ASP A 26 -9.68 9.77 -3.68
N VAL A 27 -10.23 9.27 -2.58
CA VAL A 27 -9.73 9.49 -1.23
C VAL A 27 -9.53 8.18 -0.50
N TRP A 28 -8.56 8.14 0.41
CA TRP A 28 -8.46 7.07 1.40
C TRP A 28 -8.82 7.64 2.76
N SER A 29 -9.93 7.20 3.34
CA SER A 29 -10.39 7.78 4.60
C SER A 29 -9.49 7.35 5.75
N ASP A 30 -8.85 8.31 6.41
CA ASP A 30 -7.99 8.10 7.56
C ASP A 30 -8.55 8.71 8.86
N ASP A 31 -9.67 9.44 8.78
CA ASP A 31 -10.38 9.96 9.96
C ASP A 31 -11.03 8.83 10.78
N PRO A 32 -10.62 8.60 12.04
CA PRO A 32 -11.19 7.57 12.91
C PRO A 32 -12.70 7.73 13.19
N ARG A 33 -13.27 8.92 12.94
CA ARG A 33 -14.70 9.21 13.12
C ARG A 33 -15.52 8.88 11.88
N SER A 34 -14.87 8.65 10.74
CA SER A 34 -15.52 8.35 9.48
C SER A 34 -16.14 6.95 9.51
N PRO A 35 -17.39 6.77 9.04
CA PRO A 35 -17.96 5.44 8.85
C PRO A 35 -17.20 4.64 7.77
N ASN A 36 -16.39 5.31 6.96
CA ASN A 36 -15.53 4.71 5.95
C ASN A 36 -14.06 4.61 6.39
N TYR A 37 -13.77 4.69 7.70
CA TYR A 37 -12.40 4.65 8.21
C TYR A 37 -11.58 3.49 7.61
N ASN A 38 -10.38 3.83 7.16
CA ASN A 38 -9.41 2.95 6.49
C ASN A 38 -9.97 2.26 5.23
N ARG A 39 -10.70 3.00 4.40
CA ARG A 39 -11.22 2.53 3.11
C ARG A 39 -11.00 3.57 2.02
N HIS A 40 -10.85 3.07 0.79
CA HIS A 40 -10.97 3.87 -0.42
C HIS A 40 -12.42 4.30 -0.63
N VAL A 41 -12.62 5.59 -0.96
CA VAL A 41 -13.90 6.20 -1.26
C VAL A 41 -13.75 7.09 -2.49
N VAL A 42 -14.77 7.10 -3.34
CA VAL A 42 -14.90 8.04 -4.46
C VAL A 42 -15.92 9.10 -4.08
N ILE A 43 -15.51 10.36 -4.05
CA ILE A 43 -16.34 11.52 -3.66
C ILE A 43 -16.74 12.38 -4.87
N ASP A 44 -17.67 13.33 -4.69
CA ASP A 44 -17.84 14.42 -5.67
C ASP A 44 -16.76 15.50 -5.43
N PRO A 45 -15.78 15.68 -6.32
CA PRO A 45 -14.71 16.67 -6.12
C PRO A 45 -15.23 18.12 -6.11
N ARG A 46 -16.47 18.38 -6.56
CA ARG A 46 -17.10 19.71 -6.49
C ARG A 46 -17.71 20.02 -5.13
N ASN A 47 -17.89 19.01 -4.28
CA ASN A 47 -18.40 19.14 -2.92
C ASN A 47 -17.60 18.21 -1.98
N PRO A 48 -16.30 18.46 -1.80
CA PRO A 48 -15.46 17.58 -1.00
C PRO A 48 -15.78 17.69 0.49
N PRO A 49 -15.57 16.61 1.27
CA PRO A 49 -15.62 16.69 2.73
C PRO A 49 -14.47 17.56 3.27
N ASP A 50 -14.63 18.09 4.49
CA ASP A 50 -13.68 19.03 5.10
C ASP A 50 -12.24 18.47 5.20
N ASN A 51 -12.10 17.17 5.38
CA ASN A 51 -10.83 16.45 5.50
C ASN A 51 -10.21 16.03 4.16
N TYR A 52 -10.86 16.34 3.02
CA TYR A 52 -10.43 15.92 1.68
C TYR A 52 -8.97 16.24 1.38
N SER A 53 -8.47 17.42 1.76
CA SER A 53 -7.09 17.83 1.51
C SER A 53 -6.05 16.85 2.08
N HIS A 54 -6.38 16.16 3.18
CA HIS A 54 -5.50 15.19 3.85
C HIS A 54 -5.66 13.77 3.30
N GLU A 55 -6.86 13.42 2.83
CA GLU A 55 -7.22 12.06 2.40
C GLU A 55 -7.06 11.82 0.89
N LYS A 56 -6.75 12.87 0.10
CA LYS A 56 -6.51 12.79 -1.34
C LYS A 56 -5.47 11.73 -1.69
N MET A 57 -5.86 10.79 -2.56
CA MET A 57 -4.91 9.85 -3.14
C MET A 57 -4.12 10.44 -4.31
N ARG A 58 -4.60 11.53 -4.92
CA ARG A 58 -3.93 12.29 -5.99
C ARG A 58 -3.74 13.75 -5.61
N GLY A 59 -2.58 14.05 -5.02
CA GLY A 59 -2.26 15.37 -4.46
C GLY A 59 -1.09 16.11 -5.11
N GLY A 60 -0.58 15.62 -6.25
CA GLY A 60 0.61 16.17 -6.92
C GLY A 60 1.95 15.68 -6.36
N ASP A 61 1.93 14.80 -5.35
CA ASP A 61 3.13 14.12 -4.88
C ASP A 61 3.43 12.88 -5.74
N PHE A 62 4.62 12.85 -6.34
CA PHE A 62 5.07 11.74 -7.17
C PHE A 62 5.17 10.43 -6.37
N ALA A 63 5.37 10.51 -5.05
CA ALA A 63 5.50 9.35 -4.18
C ALA A 63 4.29 8.41 -4.26
N TYR A 64 3.12 8.98 -4.55
CA TYR A 64 1.83 8.29 -4.55
C TYR A 64 1.34 7.92 -5.95
N ARG A 65 2.16 8.08 -7.00
CA ARG A 65 1.82 7.61 -8.35
C ARG A 65 1.49 6.11 -8.37
N TRP A 66 2.16 5.33 -7.53
CA TRP A 66 1.89 3.91 -7.32
C TRP A 66 1.69 3.65 -5.83
N LEU A 67 0.52 3.14 -5.46
CA LEU A 67 0.18 2.68 -4.12
C LEU A 67 -0.24 1.21 -4.20
N VAL A 68 0.35 0.34 -3.39
CA VAL A 68 -0.09 -1.05 -3.28
C VAL A 68 -0.55 -1.29 -1.85
N GLU A 69 -1.83 -1.63 -1.67
CA GLU A 69 -2.46 -1.74 -0.36
C GLU A 69 -1.89 -2.90 0.47
N ILE A 70 -1.40 -2.61 1.68
CA ILE A 70 -0.86 -3.61 2.62
C ILE A 70 -1.96 -4.26 3.48
N ARG A 71 -3.21 -3.76 3.41
CA ARG A 71 -4.37 -4.26 4.18
C ARG A 71 -4.14 -4.28 5.69
N HIS A 72 -3.30 -3.38 6.19
CA HIS A 72 -3.15 -3.15 7.61
C HIS A 72 -4.49 -2.63 8.17
N ASN A 73 -5.01 -3.27 9.21
CA ASN A 73 -6.24 -2.87 9.89
C ASN A 73 -7.45 -2.69 8.93
N SER A 74 -7.61 -3.55 7.92
CA SER A 74 -8.58 -3.29 6.82
C SER A 74 -9.93 -3.99 6.96
N ASP A 75 -10.05 -5.06 7.75
CA ASP A 75 -11.27 -5.91 7.73
C ASP A 75 -11.57 -6.67 9.05
N PRO A 76 -12.54 -6.19 9.85
CA PRO A 76 -13.05 -4.82 9.86
C PRO A 76 -12.00 -3.85 10.42
N PRO A 77 -11.98 -2.58 9.96
CA PRO A 77 -11.04 -1.60 10.49
C PRO A 77 -11.42 -1.16 11.92
N VAL A 78 -10.43 -1.06 12.79
CA VAL A 78 -10.56 -0.55 14.17
C VAL A 78 -10.04 0.89 14.23
N PRO A 79 -10.90 1.90 14.48
CA PRO A 79 -10.48 3.30 14.62
C PRO A 79 -9.33 3.49 15.60
N GLY A 80 -8.23 4.09 15.14
CA GLY A 80 -7.04 4.37 15.96
C GLY A 80 -5.90 3.36 15.80
N ASP A 81 -6.15 2.18 15.23
CA ASP A 81 -5.12 1.13 15.04
C ASP A 81 -4.29 1.31 13.75
N GLY A 82 -4.30 2.52 13.19
CA GLY A 82 -3.58 2.89 11.96
C GLY A 82 -4.39 2.63 10.69
N SER A 83 -4.09 3.38 9.63
CA SER A 83 -4.79 3.37 8.35
C SER A 83 -3.84 3.75 7.22
N ALA A 84 -4.30 3.62 5.97
CA ALA A 84 -3.59 4.13 4.78
C ALA A 84 -2.15 3.60 4.65
N ILE A 85 -1.95 2.30 4.92
CA ILE A 85 -0.63 1.66 4.84
C ILE A 85 -0.44 1.03 3.46
N PHE A 86 0.55 1.53 2.72
CA PHE A 86 0.84 1.14 1.35
C PHE A 86 2.32 0.81 1.14
N PHE A 87 2.60 0.10 0.05
CA PHE A 87 3.85 0.32 -0.67
C PHE A 87 3.74 1.56 -1.54
N HIS A 88 4.76 2.43 -1.54
CA HIS A 88 4.79 3.58 -2.43
C HIS A 88 6.22 4.00 -2.82
N ILE A 89 6.34 4.92 -3.78
CA ILE A 89 7.65 5.38 -4.25
C ILE A 89 8.35 6.15 -3.13
N ARG A 90 9.61 5.78 -2.84
CA ARG A 90 10.43 6.48 -1.85
C ARG A 90 10.73 7.89 -2.33
N ARG A 91 10.52 8.86 -1.45
CA ARG A 91 10.90 10.26 -1.71
C ARG A 91 12.40 10.52 -1.54
N GLY A 92 13.11 9.61 -0.90
CA GLY A 92 14.56 9.66 -0.67
C GLY A 92 15.00 8.48 0.19
N VAL A 93 16.25 8.05 0.09
CA VAL A 93 16.76 6.84 0.77
C VAL A 93 16.75 6.95 2.30
N ASN A 94 16.87 8.16 2.84
CA ASN A 94 16.90 8.44 4.27
C ASN A 94 15.64 9.14 4.78
N ARG A 95 14.56 9.16 3.98
CA ARG A 95 13.31 9.82 4.38
C ARG A 95 12.36 8.79 5.00
N PRO A 96 12.06 8.87 6.30
CA PRO A 96 11.16 7.94 6.94
C PRO A 96 9.71 8.14 6.45
N THR A 97 8.90 7.12 6.66
CA THR A 97 7.43 7.16 6.49
C THR A 97 6.74 7.07 7.85
N THR A 98 5.43 7.29 7.85
CA THR A 98 4.56 7.08 9.02
C THR A 98 3.98 5.66 9.05
N GLY A 99 4.66 4.68 8.44
CA GLY A 99 4.25 3.26 8.45
C GLY A 99 4.28 2.57 7.08
N CYS A 100 4.17 3.32 5.98
CA CYS A 100 4.28 2.77 4.63
C CYS A 100 5.66 2.15 4.37
N THR A 101 5.72 1.16 3.50
CA THR A 101 6.99 0.61 3.01
C THR A 101 7.35 1.27 1.69
N THR A 102 8.59 1.75 1.54
CA THR A 102 8.98 2.49 0.34
C THR A 102 10.20 1.91 -0.34
N MET A 103 10.21 2.01 -1.67
CA MET A 103 11.30 1.53 -2.53
C MET A 103 11.49 2.47 -3.71
N ALA A 104 12.54 2.29 -4.52
CA ALA A 104 12.68 3.08 -5.74
C ALA A 104 11.52 2.78 -6.70
N GLU A 105 11.12 3.73 -7.53
CA GLU A 105 10.03 3.52 -8.50
C GLU A 105 10.26 2.28 -9.39
N PRO A 106 11.48 2.01 -9.92
CA PRO A 106 11.71 0.78 -10.69
C PRO A 106 11.49 -0.51 -9.89
N ASP A 107 11.78 -0.52 -8.59
CA ASP A 107 11.53 -1.69 -7.72
C ASP A 107 10.03 -1.89 -7.51
N LEU A 108 9.30 -0.80 -7.27
CA LEU A 108 7.86 -0.86 -7.05
C LEU A 108 7.11 -1.31 -8.32
N VAL A 109 7.51 -0.79 -9.48
CA VAL A 109 6.96 -1.21 -10.78
C VAL A 109 7.26 -2.69 -11.04
N ARG A 110 8.46 -3.18 -10.69
CA ARG A 110 8.77 -4.62 -10.75
C ARG A 110 7.89 -5.44 -9.82
N LEU A 111 7.66 -4.98 -8.60
CA LEU A 111 6.76 -5.64 -7.66
C LEU A 111 5.34 -5.74 -8.24
N VAL A 112 4.79 -4.63 -8.76
CA VAL A 112 3.47 -4.60 -9.40
C VAL A 112 3.39 -5.57 -10.59
N ALA A 113 4.43 -5.61 -11.43
CA ALA A 113 4.50 -6.54 -12.55
C ALA A 113 4.59 -8.02 -12.13
N TRP A 114 5.13 -8.29 -10.94
CA TRP A 114 5.27 -9.64 -10.37
C TRP A 114 3.98 -10.14 -9.70
N LEU A 115 3.21 -9.27 -9.07
CA LEU A 115 2.00 -9.64 -8.32
C LEU A 115 0.98 -10.42 -9.18
N ARG A 116 0.39 -11.48 -8.61
CA ARG A 116 -0.67 -12.30 -9.21
C ARG A 116 -1.73 -12.62 -8.16
N ALA A 117 -2.96 -12.16 -8.36
CA ALA A 117 -4.05 -12.39 -7.40
C ALA A 117 -4.29 -13.88 -7.08
N PRO A 118 -4.29 -14.81 -8.07
CA PRO A 118 -4.45 -16.24 -7.80
C PRO A 118 -3.33 -16.88 -6.97
N GLN A 119 -2.18 -16.21 -6.81
CA GLN A 119 -1.07 -16.71 -6.00
C GLN A 119 -1.15 -16.25 -4.53
N HIS A 120 -2.19 -15.51 -4.15
CA HIS A 120 -2.43 -15.04 -2.78
C HIS A 120 -1.18 -14.40 -2.13
N PRO A 121 -0.64 -13.32 -2.72
CA PRO A 121 0.59 -12.70 -2.24
C PRO A 121 0.44 -12.18 -0.81
N CYS A 122 1.39 -12.56 0.03
CA CYS A 122 1.50 -12.17 1.43
C CYS A 122 2.68 -11.23 1.64
N TYR A 123 2.54 -10.34 2.61
CA TYR A 123 3.62 -9.47 3.07
C TYR A 123 3.83 -9.71 4.56
N ALA A 124 5.08 -9.95 4.94
CA ALA A 124 5.50 -10.10 6.32
C ALA A 124 6.58 -9.05 6.60
N LEU A 125 6.32 -8.18 7.56
CA LEU A 125 7.29 -7.25 8.12
C LEU A 125 7.64 -7.71 9.52
N LEU A 126 8.87 -8.19 9.70
CA LEU A 126 9.32 -8.80 10.94
C LEU A 126 10.68 -8.22 11.33
N THR A 127 10.96 -8.19 12.64
CA THR A 127 12.34 -8.02 13.10
C THR A 127 13.17 -9.23 12.68
N THR A 128 14.49 -9.09 12.63
CA THR A 128 15.38 -10.24 12.37
C THR A 128 15.13 -11.38 13.35
N ALA A 129 14.97 -11.08 14.65
CA ALA A 129 14.69 -12.08 15.67
C ALA A 129 13.36 -12.82 15.44
N ASP A 130 12.31 -12.08 15.06
CA ASP A 130 11.02 -12.67 14.74
C ASP A 130 11.09 -13.53 13.47
N TYR A 131 11.79 -13.09 12.43
CA TYR A 131 11.96 -13.88 11.21
C TYR A 131 12.70 -15.19 11.50
N SER A 132 13.83 -15.12 12.20
CA SER A 132 14.63 -16.31 12.57
C SER A 132 13.83 -17.32 13.38
N SER A 133 12.92 -16.87 14.24
CA SER A 133 12.09 -17.77 15.05
C SER A 133 10.84 -18.30 14.32
N LYS A 134 10.28 -17.55 13.37
CA LYS A 134 8.98 -17.87 12.76
C LYS A 134 9.05 -18.47 11.36
N TRP A 135 10.13 -18.26 10.59
CA TRP A 135 10.16 -18.55 9.15
C TRP A 135 9.68 -19.96 8.78
N ARG A 136 10.11 -21.00 9.52
CA ARG A 136 9.63 -22.38 9.29
C ARG A 136 8.15 -22.54 9.56
N SER A 137 7.69 -22.06 10.71
CA SER A 137 6.29 -22.21 11.14
C SER A 137 5.31 -21.43 10.26
N TRP A 138 5.78 -20.34 9.65
CA TRP A 138 5.00 -19.47 8.78
C TRP A 138 5.23 -19.75 7.30
N ASN A 139 6.03 -20.78 6.97
CA ASN A 139 6.40 -21.13 5.60
C ASN A 139 6.96 -19.95 4.80
N LEU A 140 7.80 -19.13 5.44
CA LEU A 140 8.53 -18.05 4.80
C LEU A 140 9.78 -18.60 4.10
N PRO A 141 10.39 -17.83 3.16
CA PRO A 141 11.67 -18.19 2.56
C PRO A 141 12.77 -18.49 3.60
N GLU A 142 13.79 -19.22 3.18
CA GLU A 142 14.97 -19.46 4.03
C GLU A 142 15.66 -18.13 4.38
N PRO A 143 16.17 -17.96 5.62
CA PRO A 143 16.84 -16.74 6.05
C PRO A 143 17.97 -16.28 5.10
N GLU A 144 18.72 -17.23 4.54
CA GLU A 144 19.82 -16.96 3.61
C GLU A 144 19.33 -16.29 2.31
N LEU A 145 18.14 -16.63 1.84
CA LEU A 145 17.53 -16.05 0.63
C LEU A 145 17.12 -14.59 0.83
N VAL A 146 16.89 -14.17 2.08
CA VAL A 146 16.52 -12.80 2.45
C VAL A 146 17.68 -12.03 3.08
N GLY A 147 18.91 -12.56 2.99
CA GLY A 147 20.13 -11.89 3.46
C GLY A 147 20.35 -11.93 4.97
N LEU A 148 19.65 -12.80 5.68
CA LEU A 148 19.91 -13.11 7.09
C LEU A 148 20.96 -14.23 7.17
N LYS A 149 21.92 -14.08 8.07
CA LYS A 149 22.94 -15.10 8.38
C LYS A 149 22.59 -15.84 9.65
#